data_AF-A0A4Q5Q0L8-F1
#
_entry.id   AF-A0A4Q5Q0L8-F1
#
_cell.length_a   1.000
_cell.length_b   1.000
_cell.length_c   1.000
_cell.angle_alpha   90.00
_cell.angle_beta   90.00
_cell.angle_gamma   90.00
#
_symmetry.space_group_name_H-M   'P 1'
#
loop_
_entity.id
_entity.type
_entity.pdbx_description
1 polymer ?
#
loop_
_entity_poly.entity_id
_entity_poly.type
_entity_poly.pdbx_seq_one_letter_code
_entity_poly.pdbx_strand_id
1 'polypeptide(L)' 'MSVTLTQVLIQQGYLTVEQYHHAYQLQQNQSIEIRQPLSQIYLEQGFFGIEHLDYCLRLRQQYISEGYDPDYEN' A
#
# COMPACT_ATOMS: atom_id res chain seq x y z
N MET A 1 -0.20 -15.36 6.98
CA MET A 1 0.12 -14.67 5.71
C MET A 1 0.89 -13.38 6.02
N SER A 2 1.68 -12.80 5.11
CA SER A 2 2.45 -11.57 5.39
C SER A 2 1.62 -10.31 5.10
N VAL A 3 1.46 -9.42 6.09
CA VAL A 3 0.76 -8.13 5.90
C VAL A 3 1.50 -7.25 4.91
N THR A 4 0.82 -6.87 3.82
CA THR A 4 1.37 -5.98 2.79
C THR A 4 1.10 -4.51 3.11
N LEU A 5 1.96 -3.62 2.64
CA LEU A 5 1.77 -2.17 2.82
C LEU A 5 0.45 -1.70 2.20
N THR A 6 0.09 -2.23 1.03
CA THR A 6 -1.17 -1.92 0.35
C THR A 6 -2.39 -2.26 1.21
N GLN A 7 -2.39 -3.43 1.87
CA GLN A 7 -3.48 -3.79 2.78
C GLN A 7 -3.60 -2.80 3.94
N VAL A 8 -2.47 -2.41 4.56
CA VAL A 8 -2.47 -1.44 5.65
C VAL A 8 -2.99 -0.07 5.16
N LEU A 9 -2.56 0.39 3.99
CA LEU A 9 -3.04 1.64 3.39
C LEU A 9 -4.57 1.61 3.16
N ILE A 10 -5.11 0.48 2.71
CA ILE A 10 -6.56 0.30 2.51
C ILE A 10 -7.30 0.24 3.85
N GLN A 11 -6.79 -0.52 4.82
CA GLN A 11 -7.40 -0.64 6.15
C GLN A 11 -7.43 0.69 6.90
N GLN A 12 -6.41 1.53 6.76
CA GLN A 12 -6.37 2.87 7.36
C GLN A 12 -7.19 3.91 6.57
N GLY A 13 -7.76 3.54 5.42
CA GLY A 13 -8.59 4.43 4.60
C GLY A 13 -7.81 5.45 3.76
N TYR A 14 -6.48 5.33 3.66
CA TYR A 14 -5.64 6.22 2.84
C TYR A 14 -5.61 5.84 1.37
N LEU A 15 -5.99 4.59 1.05
CA LEU A 15 -6.04 4.09 -0.32
C LEU A 15 -7.34 3.31 -0.50
N THR A 16 -8.08 3.55 -1.58
CA THR A 16 -9.23 2.72 -1.93
C THR A 16 -8.79 1.53 -2.79
N VAL A 17 -9.61 0.48 -2.82
CA VAL A 17 -9.39 -0.67 -3.71
C VAL A 17 -9.35 -0.21 -5.19
N GLU A 18 -10.18 0.76 -5.56
CA GLU A 18 -10.18 1.34 -6.91
C GLU A 18 -8.87 2.08 -7.23
N GLN A 19 -8.36 2.89 -6.30
CA GLN A 19 -7.07 3.58 -6.44
C GLN A 19 -5.91 2.59 -6.55
N TYR A 20 -5.95 1.50 -5.77
CA TYR A 20 -5.01 0.40 -5.89
C TYR A 20 -5.02 -0.20 -7.31
N HIS A 21 -6.20 -0.57 -7.83
CA HIS A 21 -6.32 -1.15 -9.17
C HIS A 21 -5.84 -0.18 -10.25
N HIS A 22 -6.18 1.11 -10.13
CA HIS A 22 -5.73 2.13 -11.07
C HIS A 22 -4.20 2.24 -11.10
N ALA A 23 -3.55 2.39 -9.94
CA ALA A 23 -2.09 2.47 -9.86
C ALA A 23 -1.41 1.15 -10.29
N TYR A 24 -2.02 0.00 -10.02
CA TYR A 24 -1.52 -1.28 -10.52
C TYR A 24 -1.53 -1.35 -12.04
N GLN A 25 -2.60 -0.88 -12.69
CA GLN A 25 -2.66 -0.78 -14.15
C GLN A 25 -1.59 0.17 -14.69
N LEU A 26 -1.39 1.34 -14.07
CA LEU A 26 -0.33 2.27 -14.44
C LEU A 26 1.05 1.61 -14.37
N GLN A 27 1.34 0.86 -13.30
CA GLN A 27 2.59 0.12 -13.14
C GLN A 27 2.78 -0.96 -14.20
N GLN A 28 1.72 -1.69 -14.56
CA GLN A 28 1.79 -2.74 -15.59
C GLN A 28 2.05 -2.16 -16.99
N ASN A 29 1.58 -0.94 -17.24
CA ASN A 29 1.83 -0.22 -18.48
C ASN A 29 3.26 0.38 -18.57
N GLN A 30 4.02 0.39 -17.47
CA GLN A 30 5.43 0.80 -17.49
C GLN A 30 6.33 -0.32 -18.01
N SER A 31 7.29 0.05 -18.86
CA SER A 31 8.38 -0.84 -19.27
C SER A 31 9.15 -1.33 -18.06
N ILE A 32 9.61 -2.58 -18.09
CA ILE A 32 10.28 -3.25 -16.96
C ILE A 32 11.49 -2.43 -16.46
N GLU A 33 12.24 -1.80 -17.36
CA GLU A 33 13.44 -1.01 -17.06
C GLU A 33 13.17 0.25 -16.23
N ILE A 34 11.94 0.77 -16.28
CA ILE A 34 11.53 2.00 -15.58
C ILE A 34 10.37 1.76 -14.60
N ARG A 35 10.03 0.49 -14.35
CA ARG A 35 8.88 0.13 -13.53
C ARG A 35 9.09 0.63 -12.11
N GLN A 36 8.28 1.59 -11.71
CA GLN A 36 8.35 2.20 -10.40
C GLN A 36 7.59 1.35 -9.37
N PRO A 37 7.97 1.40 -8.08
CA PRO A 37 7.19 0.75 -7.03
C PRO A 37 5.81 1.39 -6.90
N LEU A 38 4.80 0.59 -6.54
CA LEU A 38 3.42 1.07 -6.38
C LEU A 38 3.30 2.24 -5.40
N SER A 39 4.10 2.24 -4.33
CA SER A 39 4.14 3.34 -3.36
C SER A 39 4.52 4.68 -3.99
N GLN A 40 5.42 4.67 -4.97
CA GLN A 40 5.80 5.88 -5.71
C GLN A 40 4.66 6.36 -6.61
N ILE A 41 4.00 5.42 -7.31
CA ILE A 41 2.84 5.73 -8.14
C ILE A 41 1.71 6.32 -7.29
N TYR A 42 1.44 5.79 -6.09
CA TYR A 42 0.42 6.35 -5.19
C TYR A 42 0.69 7.81 -4.80
N LEU A 43 1.97 8.14 -4.51
CA LEU A 43 2.39 9.51 -4.20
C LEU A 43 2.27 10.44 -5.41
N GLU A 44 2.69 9.98 -6.60
CA GLU A 44 2.61 10.75 -7.85
C GLU A 44 1.16 11.04 -8.27
N GLN A 45 0.24 10.08 -8.03
CA GLN A 45 -1.19 10.28 -8.27
C GLN A 45 -1.87 11.13 -7.18
N GLY A 46 -1.16 11.48 -6.11
CA GLY A 46 -1.71 12.28 -5.01
C GLY A 46 -2.78 11.55 -4.20
N PHE A 47 -2.78 10.21 -4.17
CA PHE A 47 -3.77 9.44 -3.41
C PHE A 47 -3.64 9.66 -1.90
N PHE A 48 -2.40 9.85 -1.43
CA PHE A 48 -2.08 10.21 -0.05
C PHE A 48 -0.75 10.98 0.01
N GLY A 49 -0.54 11.73 1.10
CA GLY A 49 0.74 12.38 1.41
C GLY A 49 1.80 11.44 1.99
N ILE A 50 3.08 11.84 1.93
CA ILE A 50 4.22 11.02 2.37
C ILE A 50 4.18 10.67 3.86
N GLU A 51 3.54 11.50 4.68
CA GLU A 51 3.28 11.26 6.09
C GLU A 51 2.41 10.02 6.33
N HIS A 52 1.45 9.74 5.45
CA HIS A 52 0.58 8.56 5.54
C HIS A 52 1.38 7.30 5.18
N LEU A 53 2.29 7.40 4.20
CA LEU A 53 3.18 6.31 3.83
C LEU A 53 4.08 5.90 5.00
N ASP A 54 4.72 6.89 5.64
CA ASP A 54 5.59 6.67 6.80
C ASP A 54 4.84 6.07 8.00
N TYR A 55 3.63 6.58 8.28
CA TYR A 55 2.75 6.00 9.29
C TYR A 55 2.39 4.54 8.98
N CYS A 56 1.94 4.23 7.76
CA CYS A 56 1.56 2.87 7.38
C CYS A 56 2.75 1.90 7.33
N LEU A 57 3.96 2.38 7.02
CA LEU A 57 5.17 1.57 7.10
C LEU A 57 5.49 1.16 8.54
N ARG A 58 5.41 2.10 9.49
CA ARG A 58 5.58 1.79 10.92
C ARG A 58 4.50 0.84 11.43
N LEU A 59 3.25 1.09 11.07
CA LEU A 59 2.12 0.26 11.49
C LEU A 59 2.24 -1.18 10.96
N ARG A 60 2.63 -1.33 9.68
CA ARG A 60 2.93 -2.65 9.10
C ARG A 60 4.05 -3.38 9.85
N GLN A 61 5.11 -2.68 10.23
CA GLN A 61 6.21 -3.28 10.99
C GLN A 61 5.74 -3.76 12.37
N GLN A 62 4.83 -3.01 13.01
CA GLN A 62 4.19 -3.42 14.26
C GLN A 62 3.34 -4.68 14.06
N TYR A 63 2.48 -4.73 13.04
CA TYR A 63 1.68 -5.93 12.72
C TYR A 63 2.52 -7.18 12.48
N ILE A 64 3.64 -7.06 11.76
CA ILE A 64 4.58 -8.17 11.55
C ILE A 64 5.21 -8.60 12.88
N SER A 65 5.59 -7.66 13.74
CA SER A 65 6.20 -7.96 15.04
C SER A 65 5.24 -8.61 16.02
N GLU A 66 3.96 -8.25 15.99
CA GLU A 66 2.93 -8.73 16.91
C GLU A 66 2.26 -10.02 16.42
N GLY A 67 2.61 -10.50 15.21
CA GLY A 67 1.96 -11.66 14.59
C GLY A 67 0.49 -11.40 14.25
N TYR A 68 0.14 -10.13 14.01
CA TYR A 68 -1.23 -9.73 13.67
C TYR A 68 -1.68 -10.40 12.37
N ASP A 69 -2.82 -11.09 12.44
CA ASP A 69 -3.49 -11.69 11.30
C ASP A 69 -4.64 -10.77 10.87
N PRO A 70 -4.51 -10.01 9.76
CA PRO A 70 -5.55 -9.10 9.28
C PRO A 70 -6.82 -9.82 8.81
N ASP A 71 -6.77 -11.16 8.64
CA ASP A 71 -7.90 -12.00 8.25
C ASP A 71 -8.59 -12.65 9.47
N TYR A 72 -8.21 -12.29 10.70
CA TYR A 72 -8.88 -12.75 11.92
C TYR A 72 -10.21 -12.00 12.12
N GLU A 73 -11.21 -12.37 11.33
CA GLU A 73 -12.62 -12.05 11.60
C GLU A 73 -13.06 -12.78 12.88
N ASN A 74 -13.71 -12.05 13.79
CA ASN A 74 -14.51 -12.64 14.88
C ASN A 74 -15.89 -13.02 14.34
#